data_AF-A0A4P8KK96-F1
#
_entry.id   AF-A0A4P8KK96-F1
#
_cell.length_a   1.000
_cell.length_b   1.000
_cell.length_c   1.000
_cell.angle_alpha   90.00
_cell.angle_beta   90.00
_cell.angle_gamma   90.00
#
_symmetry.space_group_name_H-M   'P 1'
#
loop_
_entity.id
_entity.type
_entity.pdbx_description
1 polymer ?
#
loop_
_entity_poly.entity_id
_entity_poly.type
_entity_poly.pdbx_seq_one_letter_code
_entity_poly.pdbx_strand_id
1 'polypeptide(L)'
;MGQIKVRKIGNSVGGIFPKEWGLHEGDILEVKKEGNYFILDAQEVAKKKDRELIEESFAEFETNHTVSEEEMTTLFSKYGWGE
;
A
#
# COMPACT_ATOMS: atom_id res chain seq x y z
N MET A 1 10.27 -21.71 5.13
CA MET A 1 9.38 -21.47 6.28
C MET A 1 9.99 -20.36 7.11
N GLY A 2 9.30 -19.22 7.24
CA GLY A 2 9.75 -18.12 8.09
C GLY A 2 9.40 -18.38 9.55
N GLN A 3 10.22 -17.88 10.47
CA GLN A 3 9.91 -17.88 11.90
C GLN A 3 9.68 -16.43 12.34
N ILE A 4 8.60 -16.19 13.09
CA ILE A 4 8.33 -14.89 13.70
C ILE A 4 8.85 -14.92 15.13
N LYS A 5 9.76 -13.99 15.47
CA LYS A 5 10.22 -13.83 16.84
C LYS A 5 9.22 -12.98 17.61
N VAL A 6 8.63 -13.55 18.65
CA VAL A 6 7.79 -12.83 19.61
C VAL A 6 8.69 -12.11 20.63
N ARG A 7 8.40 -10.83 20.89
CA ARG A 7 9.08 -10.00 21.90
C ARG A 7 8.06 -9.28 22.78
N LYS A 8 8.48 -8.92 23.99
CA LYS A 8 7.69 -8.07 24.88
C LYS A 8 7.72 -6.63 24.37
N ILE A 9 6.55 -5.99 24.26
CA ILE A 9 6.37 -4.59 23.89
C ILE A 9 5.45 -3.97 24.95
N GLY A 10 6.02 -3.19 25.86
CA GLY A 10 5.29 -2.64 27.01
C GLY A 10 4.66 -3.73 27.88
N ASN A 11 3.34 -3.68 28.04
CA ASN A 11 2.55 -4.68 28.77
C ASN A 11 2.03 -5.83 27.90
N SER A 12 2.41 -5.85 26.62
CA SER A 12 1.93 -6.80 25.62
C SER A 12 3.08 -7.58 24.97
N VAL A 13 2.74 -8.52 24.10
CA VAL A 13 3.68 -9.21 23.21
C VAL A 13 3.43 -8.79 21.76
N GLY A 14 4.50 -8.65 20.98
CA GLY A 14 4.44 -8.36 19.55
C GLY A 14 5.37 -9.28 18.76
N GLY A 15 5.07 -9.47 17.48
CA GLY A 15 5.91 -10.22 16.55
C GLY A 15 6.72 -9.29 15.65
N ILE A 16 7.92 -9.69 15.26
CA ILE A 16 8.65 -9.03 14.18
C ILE A 16 8.22 -9.65 12.87
N PHE A 17 7.50 -8.88 12.06
CA PHE A 17 7.06 -9.31 10.74
C PHE A 17 8.15 -9.03 9.68
N PRO A 18 8.37 -9.96 8.73
CA PRO A 18 9.28 -9.71 7.61
C PRO A 18 8.82 -8.52 6.76
N LYS A 19 9.76 -7.69 6.30
CA LYS A 19 9.45 -6.56 5.40
C LYS A 19 8.77 -6.99 4.09
N GLU A 20 9.08 -8.21 3.64
CA GLU A 20 8.50 -8.83 2.45
C GLU A 20 6.97 -8.98 2.53
N TRP A 21 6.39 -8.92 3.73
CA TRP A 21 4.93 -9.00 3.91
C TRP A 21 4.22 -7.68 3.61
N GLY A 22 4.97 -6.60 3.35
CA GLY A 22 4.40 -5.31 2.96
C GLY A 22 3.58 -4.63 4.07
N LEU A 23 3.75 -5.04 5.33
CA LEU A 23 3.09 -4.45 6.49
C LEU A 23 3.80 -3.18 6.93
N HIS A 24 3.02 -2.17 7.28
CA HIS A 24 3.45 -0.86 7.74
C HIS A 24 3.05 -0.65 9.20
N GLU A 25 3.72 0.28 9.86
CA GLU A 25 3.36 0.65 11.22
C GLU A 25 1.96 1.26 11.26
N GLY A 26 1.11 0.74 12.15
CA GLY A 26 -0.30 1.16 12.26
C GLY A 26 -1.29 0.28 11.48
N ASP A 27 -0.82 -0.68 10.67
CA ASP A 27 -1.69 -1.63 9.98
C ASP A 27 -2.44 -2.51 11.00
N ILE A 28 -3.75 -2.68 10.77
CA ILE A 28 -4.62 -3.53 11.59
C ILE A 28 -4.88 -4.82 10.81
N LEU A 29 -4.36 -5.93 11.32
CA LEU A 29 -4.59 -7.26 10.76
C LEU A 29 -5.74 -7.96 11.46
N GLU A 30 -6.61 -8.61 10.69
CA GLU A 30 -7.58 -9.51 11.28
C GLU A 30 -6.88 -10.81 11.69
N VAL A 31 -7.20 -11.30 12.89
CA VAL A 31 -6.58 -12.51 13.43
C VAL A 31 -7.66 -13.54 13.71
N LYS A 32 -7.55 -14.69 13.04
CA LYS A 32 -8.36 -15.86 13.34
C LYS A 32 -7.52 -16.92 14.05
N LYS A 33 -8.04 -17.46 15.14
CA LYS A 33 -7.44 -18.61 15.83
C LYS A 33 -8.17 -19.88 15.44
N GLU A 34 -7.46 -20.82 14.84
CA GLU A 34 -7.96 -22.16 14.54
C GLU A 34 -7.13 -23.19 15.29
N GLY A 35 -7.60 -23.59 16.47
CA GLY A 35 -6.87 -24.48 17.37
C GLY A 35 -5.54 -23.85 17.82
N ASN A 36 -4.42 -24.39 17.33
CA ASN A 36 -3.07 -23.89 17.61
C ASN A 36 -2.52 -22.99 16.50
N TYR A 37 -3.29 -22.75 15.44
CA TYR A 37 -2.90 -21.86 14.36
C TYR A 37 -3.45 -20.46 14.58
N PHE A 38 -2.60 -19.47 14.32
CA PHE A 38 -2.97 -18.07 14.20
C PHE A 38 -2.87 -17.70 12.73
N ILE A 39 -4.01 -17.38 12.13
CA ILE A 39 -4.13 -16.93 10.75
C ILE A 39 -4.24 -15.41 10.80
N LEU A 40 -3.25 -14.75 10.21
CA LEU A 40 -3.21 -13.30 10.05
C LEU A 40 -3.74 -12.98 8.64
N ASP A 41 -4.86 -12.29 8.58
CA ASP A 41 -5.44 -11.84 7.33
C ASP A 41 -5.09 -10.36 7.11
N ALA A 42 -4.39 -10.09 6.01
CA ALA A 42 -3.94 -8.78 5.58
C ALA A 42 -4.74 -8.26 4.36
N GLN A 43 -5.78 -8.96 3.91
CA GLN A 43 -6.54 -8.59 2.72
C GLN A 43 -7.18 -7.20 2.85
N GLU A 44 -7.73 -6.88 4.02
CA GLU A 44 -8.37 -5.58 4.25
C GLU A 44 -7.34 -4.43 4.29
N VAL A 45 -6.13 -4.68 4.82
CA VAL A 45 -5.03 -3.71 4.79
C VAL A 45 -4.58 -3.45 3.35
N ALA A 46 -4.42 -4.51 2.56
CA ALA A 46 -4.07 -4.40 1.14
C ALA A 46 -5.13 -3.60 0.36
N LYS A 47 -6.42 -3.93 0.54
CA LYS A 47 -7.53 -3.19 -0.09
C LYS A 47 -7.57 -1.72 0.32
N LYS A 48 -7.34 -1.42 1.61
CA LYS A 48 -7.33 -0.04 2.10
C LYS A 48 -6.20 0.75 1.46
N LYS A 49 -5.01 0.16 1.35
CA LYS A 49 -3.86 0.78 0.69
C LYS A 49 -4.11 1.00 -0.81
N ASP A 50 -4.67 0.00 -1.49
CA ASP A 50 -5.05 0.14 -2.90
C ASP A 50 -6.09 1.26 -3.08
N ARG A 51 -7.05 1.37 -2.16
CA ARG A 51 -8.04 2.44 -2.16
C ARG A 51 -7.42 3.82 -1.92
N GLU A 52 -6.51 3.96 -0.96
CA GLU A 52 -5.79 5.21 -0.70
C GLU A 52 -4.99 5.64 -1.94
N LEU A 53 -4.33 4.72 -2.63
CA LEU A 53 -3.55 5.00 -3.84
C LEU A 53 -4.45 5.40 -5.02
N ILE A 54 -5.62 4.77 -5.14
CA ILE A 54 -6.64 5.15 -6.12
C ILE A 54 -7.19 6.54 -5.81
N GLU A 55 -7.55 6.83 -4.56
CA GLU A 55 -8.07 8.14 -4.14
C GLU A 55 -7.02 9.25 -4.31
N GLU A 56 -5.74 9.00 -4.04
CA GLU A 56 -4.65 9.93 -4.31
C GLU A 56 -4.49 10.21 -5.82
N SER A 57 -4.56 9.15 -6.64
CA SER A 57 -4.52 9.30 -8.11
C SER A 57 -5.73 10.11 -8.64
N PHE A 58 -6.91 9.93 -8.05
CA PHE A 58 -8.09 10.73 -8.40
C PHE A 58 -7.98 12.17 -7.89
N ALA A 59 -7.36 12.41 -6.73
CA ALA A 59 -7.11 13.76 -6.23
C ALA A 59 -6.09 14.52 -7.11
N GLU A 60 -5.08 13.84 -7.64
CA GLU A 60 -4.17 14.39 -8.67
C GLU A 60 -4.91 14.71 -9.99
N PHE A 61 -5.92 13.91 -10.34
CA PHE A 61 -6.76 14.17 -11.50
C PHE A 61 -7.68 15.39 -11.29
N GLU A 62 -8.28 15.54 -10.10
CA GLU A 62 -9.12 16.70 -9.76
C GLU A 62 -8.31 18.00 -9.58
N THR A 63 -7.00 17.92 -9.29
CA THR A 63 -6.11 19.10 -9.18
C THR A 63 -5.55 19.60 -10.51
N ASN A 64 -6.17 19.22 -11.64
CA ASN A 64 -6.00 19.86 -12.93
C ASN A 64 -4.59 19.67 -13.55
N HIS A 65 -4.01 18.48 -13.38
CA HIS A 65 -2.85 18.00 -14.16
C HIS A 65 -3.26 17.35 -15.51
N THR A 66 -4.46 17.65 -16.00
CA THR A 66 -4.89 17.30 -17.34
C THR A 66 -4.35 18.33 -18.33
N VAL A 67 -3.32 17.96 -19.08
CA VAL A 67 -2.84 18.75 -20.22
C VAL A 67 -3.65 18.38 -21.46
N SER A 68 -4.08 19.39 -22.22
CA SER A 68 -4.67 19.21 -23.54
C SER A 68 -3.66 18.60 -24.52
N GLU A 69 -4.14 18.06 -25.64
CA GLU A 69 -3.27 17.45 -26.68
C GLU A 69 -2.22 18.43 -27.23
N GLU A 70 -2.58 19.71 -27.32
CA GLU A 70 -1.67 20.80 -27.70
C GLU A 70 -0.59 21.06 -26.63
N GLU A 71 -0.95 21.00 -25.35
CA GLU A 71 -0.01 21.16 -24.23
C GLU A 71 0.90 19.93 -24.08
N MET A 72 0.40 18.73 -24.34
CA MET A 72 1.18 17.49 -24.41
C MET A 72 2.24 17.55 -25.50
N THR A 73 1.85 17.96 -26.71
CA THR A 73 2.77 18.09 -27.83
C THR A 73 3.84 19.15 -27.53
N THR A 74 3.46 20.25 -26.89
CA THR A 74 4.41 21.32 -26.52
C THR A 74 5.40 20.87 -25.43
N LEU A 75 4.92 20.22 -24.36
CA LEU A 75 5.74 19.80 -23.21
C LEU A 75 6.60 18.57 -23.50
N PHE A 76 6.11 17.65 -24.34
CA PHE A 76 6.74 16.35 -24.60
C PHE A 76 7.25 16.16 -26.03
N SER A 77 7.24 17.20 -26.88
CA SER A 77 7.88 17.22 -28.21
C SER A 77 9.33 16.74 -28.17
N LYS A 78 10.09 17.15 -27.14
CA LYS A 78 11.49 16.71 -26.94
C LYS A 78 11.66 15.21 -26.67
N TYR A 79 10.55 14.49 -26.43
CA TYR A 79 10.50 13.05 -26.21
C TYR A 79 9.80 12.30 -27.37
N GLY A 80 9.51 12.96 -28.49
CA GLY A 80 8.95 12.33 -29.69
C GLY A 80 7.42 12.21 -29.71
N TRP A 81 6.72 12.97 -28.89
CA TRP A 81 5.25 13.03 -28.93
C TRP A 81 4.78 14.05 -29.98
N GLY A 82 3.93 13.63 -30.93
CA GLY A 82 3.35 14.48 -31.98
C GLY A 82 4.05 14.47 -33.35
N GLU A 83 4.98 13.54 -33.61
CA GLU A 83 5.48 13.21 -34.96
C GLU A 83 4.64 12.11 -35.65
#